data_AF-A0A2C9UNQ8-F1
#
_entry.id   AF-A0A2C9UNQ8-F1
#
_cell.length_a   1.000
_cell.length_b   1.000
_cell.length_c   1.000
_cell.angle_alpha   90.00
_cell.angle_beta   90.00
_cell.angle_gamma   90.00
#
_symmetry.space_group_name_H-M   'P 1'
#
loop_
_entity.id
_entity.type
_entity.pdbx_description
1 polymer ?
#
loop_
_entity_poly.entity_id
_entity_poly.type
_entity_poly.pdbx_seq_one_letter_code
_entity_poly.pdbx_strand_id
1 'polypeptide(L)'
;MEAAAVAVVRSPIGTYKPSSSVGGSLFLAANAPDFVRFPTKYHLSINKHCSSVSYGKSGHRRLGFGRRRYAVVRASSSSSASDSSGSLAPIAPLQLESPIGQFLSQILMSHPHLVPAAVEQQLEQLQTDRDADKEKEEPSVTGTDLVLYRRIAEVKANERRRALEEILYALVVQKFMDANVSLIPTMAPSSADPSDQVDKWPSQDEKLEQLHSPEAYEMIQNHLALILGNKIADSTTVAQISKLRVGQVYAASVMYGYFLKRVDQRFQLEKTMKILPNIVDEGDINVQQAARQDMNSSGEKDAFQSVSHPEAWSGGIGPGGFGHGMKSCKLRSYVMSFDGETLQRYATIRSKEAVSIIEKHTEALFGRPEIVITPQGTVDSSKDELIKISFGGLKRLVLEAVTFGSFLWDVESYVDSRYHFVMN
;
A
#
# COMPACT_ATOMS: atom_id res chain seq x y z
N MET A 1 2.48 75.81 16.74
CA MET A 1 3.63 76.03 17.63
C MET A 1 4.18 74.65 17.93
N GLU A 2 5.16 74.18 17.17
CA GLU A 2 6.61 74.34 17.48
C GLU A 2 6.93 73.78 18.87
N ALA A 3 7.97 72.99 19.12
CA ALA A 3 9.02 72.36 18.34
C ALA A 3 9.66 71.30 19.26
N ALA A 4 10.46 70.42 18.68
CA ALA A 4 11.21 69.37 19.36
C ALA A 4 12.25 69.87 20.38
N ALA A 5 12.62 69.01 21.35
CA ALA A 5 13.99 68.90 21.87
C ALA A 5 14.20 67.75 22.89
N VAL A 6 15.25 66.93 22.65
CA VAL A 6 16.32 66.50 23.63
C VAL A 6 15.89 65.55 24.78
N ALA A 7 16.58 64.47 25.21
CA ALA A 7 17.81 63.73 24.86
C ALA A 7 17.96 62.48 25.78
N VAL A 8 18.77 61.49 25.32
CA VAL A 8 19.84 60.74 26.03
C VAL A 8 19.58 59.98 27.36
N VAL A 9 19.55 58.64 27.25
CA VAL A 9 20.48 57.58 27.77
C VAL A 9 21.04 57.60 29.23
N ARG A 10 21.12 56.37 29.80
CA ARG A 10 21.87 55.78 30.96
C ARG A 10 21.09 55.69 32.29
N SER A 11 20.64 54.51 32.76
CA SER A 11 21.39 53.39 33.43
C SER A 11 22.12 53.84 34.71
N PRO A 12 22.29 53.03 35.80
CA PRO A 12 22.63 51.59 35.73
C PRO A 12 22.34 50.68 36.97
N ILE A 13 22.74 49.41 36.82
CA ILE A 13 23.26 48.46 37.83
C ILE A 13 22.31 47.81 38.85
N GLY A 14 22.30 46.46 38.78
CA GLY A 14 21.76 45.55 39.80
C GLY A 14 22.01 44.10 39.40
N THR A 15 23.26 43.65 39.55
CA THR A 15 23.80 42.32 39.24
C THR A 15 23.15 41.19 40.06
N TYR A 16 22.78 40.08 39.42
CA TYR A 16 23.07 38.71 39.91
C TYR A 16 23.27 37.76 38.72
N LYS A 17 24.34 36.97 38.83
CA LYS A 17 24.97 36.09 37.84
C LYS A 17 24.57 34.61 38.18
N PRO A 18 25.18 33.55 37.60
CA PRO A 18 24.54 32.65 36.64
C PRO A 18 24.52 31.17 37.14
N SER A 19 23.97 30.26 36.34
CA SER A 19 24.61 28.94 36.10
C SER A 19 23.99 28.25 34.89
N SER A 20 24.64 28.44 33.74
CA SER A 20 24.62 27.50 32.64
C SER A 20 25.65 26.40 32.92
N SER A 21 25.24 25.14 32.97
CA SER A 21 26.16 24.02 32.78
C SER A 21 25.96 23.45 31.39
N VAL A 22 26.97 23.70 30.57
CA VAL A 22 27.32 22.91 29.39
C VAL A 22 27.92 21.60 29.90
N GLY A 23 27.43 20.49 29.37
CA GLY A 23 28.04 19.17 29.48
C GLY A 23 27.82 18.46 28.16
N GLY A 24 28.79 18.59 27.25
CA GLY A 24 28.78 17.88 25.98
C GLY A 24 29.03 16.39 26.16
N SER A 25 28.53 15.60 25.22
CA SER A 25 29.11 14.30 24.91
C SER A 25 29.11 14.12 23.40
N LEU A 26 30.31 14.12 22.84
CA LEU A 26 30.63 13.66 21.49
C LEU A 26 30.19 12.20 21.34
N PHE A 27 29.49 11.88 20.26
CA PHE A 27 29.72 10.59 19.58
C PHE A 27 29.72 10.78 18.06
N LEU A 28 30.95 10.60 17.56
CA LEU A 28 31.43 10.28 16.21
C LEU A 28 30.36 9.96 15.15
N ALA A 29 30.32 10.83 14.14
CA ALA A 29 29.84 10.50 12.81
C ALA A 29 30.76 9.43 12.20
N ALA A 30 30.23 8.22 12.04
CA ALA A 30 30.80 7.21 11.16
C ALA A 30 29.98 7.21 9.86
N ASN A 31 30.61 7.62 8.77
CA ASN A 31 30.10 7.44 7.41
C ASN A 31 30.04 5.94 7.09
N ALA A 32 28.86 5.43 6.74
CA ALA A 32 28.62 4.10 6.19
C ALA A 32 27.33 4.14 5.33
N PRO A 33 27.22 3.35 4.25
CA PRO A 33 26.71 3.82 2.97
C PRO A 33 25.18 3.95 2.93
N ASP A 34 24.74 5.04 2.29
CA ASP A 34 23.36 5.36 1.97
C ASP A 34 22.71 4.25 1.11
N PHE A 35 21.74 3.55 1.70
CA PHE A 35 20.67 2.90 0.93
C PHE A 35 19.32 3.31 1.50
N VAL A 36 18.53 3.89 0.60
CA VAL A 36 17.15 4.38 0.68
C VAL A 36 16.39 3.97 1.94
N ARG A 37 16.49 4.81 2.97
CA ARG A 37 15.48 4.89 4.02
C ARG A 37 14.28 5.61 3.41
N PHE A 38 13.22 4.88 3.09
CA PHE A 38 11.96 5.50 2.68
C PHE A 38 11.54 6.49 3.78
N PRO A 39 11.35 7.79 3.48
CA PRO A 39 10.78 8.69 4.45
C PRO A 39 9.33 8.30 4.65
N THR A 40 9.04 7.64 5.77
CA THR A 40 7.68 7.45 6.30
C THR A 40 7.15 8.80 6.77
N LYS A 41 6.86 9.70 5.82
CA LYS A 41 6.10 10.92 6.05
C LYS A 41 4.92 10.96 5.07
N TYR A 42 4.15 9.88 5.03
CA TYR A 42 2.76 9.97 4.63
C TYR A 42 1.97 10.32 5.89
N HIS A 43 1.81 11.62 6.10
CA HIS A 43 0.79 12.12 7.00
C HIS A 43 -0.54 11.71 6.36
N LEU A 44 -1.17 10.66 6.87
CA LEU A 44 -2.57 10.34 6.57
C LEU A 44 -3.38 11.57 6.99
N SER A 45 -3.68 12.44 6.02
CA SER A 45 -4.50 13.62 6.24
C SER A 45 -5.92 13.16 6.51
N ILE A 46 -6.22 12.95 7.79
CA ILE A 46 -7.58 12.83 8.30
C ILE A 46 -8.29 14.13 7.94
N ASN A 47 -9.14 14.07 6.94
CA ASN A 47 -9.97 15.19 6.51
C ASN A 47 -11.03 15.46 7.59
N LYS A 48 -10.68 16.24 8.62
CA LYS A 48 -11.62 16.72 9.64
C LYS A 48 -12.43 17.89 9.09
N HIS A 49 -13.50 17.59 8.37
CA HIS A 49 -14.61 18.53 8.18
C HIS A 49 -15.94 17.81 8.41
N CYS A 50 -16.29 17.65 9.68
CA CYS A 50 -17.68 17.53 10.11
C CYS A 50 -17.97 18.69 11.05
N SER A 51 -18.63 19.72 10.52
CA SER A 51 -19.15 20.86 11.27
C SER A 51 -20.33 20.38 12.12
N SER A 52 -20.07 20.08 13.39
CA SER A 52 -21.10 19.89 14.40
C SER A 52 -21.68 21.25 14.80
N VAL A 53 -22.88 21.57 14.32
CA VAL A 53 -23.66 22.71 14.79
C VAL A 53 -24.19 22.38 16.19
N SER A 54 -23.64 23.04 17.21
CA SER A 54 -24.11 22.96 18.60
C SER A 54 -25.33 23.87 18.79
N TYR A 55 -26.51 23.30 18.96
CA TYR A 55 -27.67 24.03 19.45
C TYR A 55 -27.59 24.18 20.97
N GLY A 56 -27.60 25.43 21.42
CA GLY A 56 -27.57 25.81 22.83
C GLY A 56 -28.83 25.37 23.58
N LYS A 57 -28.61 24.84 24.79
CA LYS A 57 -29.64 24.51 25.76
C LYS A 57 -30.38 25.76 26.20
N SER A 58 -31.68 25.83 25.94
CA SER A 58 -32.61 26.67 26.69
C SER A 58 -33.57 25.74 27.44
N GLY A 59 -33.50 25.77 28.76
CA GLY A 59 -34.35 24.95 29.63
C GLY A 59 -35.63 25.69 29.96
N HIS A 60 -36.78 25.03 29.82
CA HIS A 60 -38.02 25.43 30.50
C HIS A 60 -38.87 24.23 30.91
N ARG A 61 -39.64 24.50 31.98
CA ARG A 61 -40.28 23.60 32.95
C ARG A 61 -41.29 22.61 32.37
N ARG A 62 -41.46 21.52 33.13
CA ARG A 62 -42.55 20.53 33.06
C ARG A 62 -43.94 21.19 33.15
N LEU A 63 -44.88 20.67 32.37
CA LEU A 63 -46.23 20.30 32.83
C LEU A 63 -46.77 19.21 31.89
N GLY A 64 -47.29 18.12 32.47
CA GLY A 64 -47.83 16.98 31.73
C GLY A 64 -49.29 17.20 31.32
N PHE A 65 -49.77 16.39 30.36
CA PHE A 65 -51.05 15.66 30.33
C PHE A 65 -51.23 14.99 28.96
N GLY A 66 -51.83 13.80 28.94
CA GLY A 66 -52.59 13.30 27.78
C GLY A 66 -51.95 12.19 26.94
N ARG A 67 -52.19 10.93 27.33
CA ARG A 67 -52.06 9.74 26.48
C ARG A 67 -52.91 9.89 25.20
N ARG A 68 -52.30 9.74 24.02
CA ARG A 68 -52.99 9.28 22.80
C ARG A 68 -52.10 8.25 22.10
N ARG A 69 -52.54 6.99 22.13
CA ARG A 69 -51.87 5.88 21.44
C ARG A 69 -52.10 6.05 19.94
N TYR A 70 -51.05 6.33 19.19
CA TYR A 70 -51.00 6.07 17.76
C TYR A 70 -49.91 5.03 17.53
N ALA A 71 -50.28 3.88 16.99
CA ALA A 71 -49.35 2.88 16.54
C ALA A 71 -48.59 3.44 15.33
N VAL A 72 -47.34 3.86 15.54
CA VAL A 72 -46.41 4.13 14.46
C VAL A 72 -45.78 2.80 14.09
N VAL A 73 -46.22 2.22 12.98
CA VAL A 73 -45.54 1.08 12.35
C VAL A 73 -44.24 1.60 11.77
N ARG A 74 -43.13 1.36 12.47
CA ARG A 74 -41.77 1.49 11.92
C ARG A 74 -41.49 0.23 11.12
N ALA A 75 -41.49 0.35 9.78
CA ALA A 75 -40.93 -0.69 8.92
C ALA A 75 -39.41 -0.68 9.10
N SER A 76 -38.90 -1.58 9.94
CA SER A 76 -37.48 -1.94 9.92
C SER A 76 -37.29 -2.90 8.74
N SER A 77 -36.54 -2.49 7.73
CA SER A 77 -36.01 -3.40 6.71
C SER A 77 -34.86 -4.22 7.30
N SER A 78 -35.18 -5.14 8.21
CA SER A 78 -34.33 -6.28 8.46
C SER A 78 -34.65 -7.29 7.37
N SER A 79 -33.89 -7.26 6.27
CA SER A 79 -33.84 -8.37 5.33
C SER A 79 -33.25 -9.57 6.05
N SER A 80 -34.12 -10.32 6.72
CA SER A 80 -33.93 -11.73 6.99
C SER A 80 -34.03 -12.44 5.64
N ALA A 81 -32.92 -12.45 4.89
CA ALA A 81 -32.77 -13.32 3.74
C ALA A 81 -32.55 -14.74 4.27
N SER A 82 -33.64 -15.40 4.64
CA SER A 82 -33.74 -16.86 4.61
C SER A 82 -34.54 -17.23 3.38
N ASP A 83 -33.91 -17.05 2.22
CA ASP A 83 -34.28 -17.76 1.01
C ASP A 83 -33.12 -18.64 0.61
N SER A 84 -33.45 -19.91 0.41
CA SER A 84 -32.59 -21.02 0.04
C SER A 84 -31.94 -20.78 -1.32
N SER A 85 -30.74 -20.21 -1.28
CA SER A 85 -29.71 -20.31 -2.32
C SER A 85 -28.41 -20.43 -1.55
N GLY A 86 -27.64 -21.50 -1.77
CA GLY A 86 -26.41 -21.76 -1.03
C GLY A 86 -25.58 -20.48 -0.93
N SER A 87 -25.25 -20.07 0.29
CA SER A 87 -24.42 -18.90 0.56
C SER A 87 -23.06 -19.14 -0.10
N LEU A 88 -22.93 -18.72 -1.36
CA LEU A 88 -21.68 -18.78 -2.09
C LEU A 88 -20.74 -17.83 -1.36
N ALA A 89 -19.62 -18.37 -0.87
CA ALA A 89 -18.60 -17.56 -0.23
C ALA A 89 -18.22 -16.38 -1.14
N PRO A 90 -17.99 -15.18 -0.58
CA PRO A 90 -17.62 -14.02 -1.38
C PRO A 90 -16.34 -14.30 -2.17
N ILE A 91 -16.32 -13.95 -3.47
CA ILE A 91 -15.15 -14.17 -4.35
C ILE A 91 -13.91 -13.46 -3.81
N ALA A 92 -14.10 -12.27 -3.24
CA ALA A 92 -13.04 -11.42 -2.76
C ALA A 92 -13.42 -10.79 -1.41
N PRO A 93 -12.42 -10.39 -0.58
CA PRO A 93 -12.67 -9.82 0.74
C PRO A 93 -13.49 -8.52 0.72
N LEU A 94 -13.17 -7.61 -0.22
CA LEU A 94 -13.86 -6.33 -0.31
C LEU A 94 -15.17 -6.50 -1.08
N GLN A 95 -16.27 -6.06 -0.48
CA GLN A 95 -17.60 -6.09 -1.10
C GLN A 95 -17.85 -4.84 -1.95
N LEU A 96 -18.44 -5.05 -3.11
CA LEU A 96 -18.81 -3.97 -4.04
C LEU A 96 -20.24 -3.52 -3.76
N GLU A 97 -20.43 -2.24 -3.46
CA GLU A 97 -21.69 -1.71 -2.93
C GLU A 97 -22.42 -0.79 -3.91
N SER A 98 -21.72 -0.20 -4.89
CA SER A 98 -22.36 0.62 -5.92
C SER A 98 -23.20 -0.25 -6.88
N PRO A 99 -24.19 0.32 -7.58
CA PRO A 99 -24.96 -0.43 -8.58
C PRO A 99 -24.08 -1.09 -9.64
N ILE A 100 -23.04 -0.39 -10.09
CA ILE A 100 -22.06 -0.88 -11.07
C ILE A 100 -21.23 -2.02 -10.47
N GLY A 101 -20.77 -1.86 -9.23
CA GLY A 101 -19.99 -2.89 -8.56
C GLY A 101 -20.79 -4.16 -8.26
N GLN A 102 -22.05 -4.04 -7.86
CA GLN A 102 -22.94 -5.19 -7.68
C GLN A 102 -23.18 -5.94 -9.00
N PHE A 103 -23.41 -5.20 -10.09
CA PHE A 103 -23.53 -5.75 -11.44
C PHE A 103 -22.26 -6.50 -11.86
N LEU A 104 -21.08 -5.89 -11.69
CA LEU A 104 -19.80 -6.52 -12.02
C LEU A 104 -19.50 -7.73 -11.13
N SER A 105 -19.86 -7.70 -9.85
CA SER A 105 -19.77 -8.86 -8.94
C SER A 105 -20.60 -10.04 -9.45
N GLN A 106 -21.84 -9.78 -9.91
CA GLN A 106 -22.69 -10.82 -10.50
C GLN A 106 -22.09 -11.41 -11.79
N ILE A 107 -21.48 -10.57 -12.64
CA ILE A 107 -20.81 -11.04 -13.85
C ILE A 107 -19.56 -11.85 -13.50
N LEU A 108 -18.75 -11.41 -12.53
CA LEU A 108 -17.61 -12.16 -12.02
C LEU A 108 -18.01 -13.56 -11.52
N MET A 109 -19.18 -13.70 -10.88
CA MET A 109 -19.68 -14.99 -10.43
C MET A 109 -20.23 -15.87 -11.56
N SER A 110 -20.93 -15.28 -12.53
CA SER A 110 -21.71 -16.03 -13.52
C SER A 110 -20.99 -16.23 -14.85
N HIS A 111 -20.36 -15.17 -15.37
CA HIS A 111 -19.72 -15.14 -16.68
C HIS A 111 -18.43 -14.28 -16.64
N PRO A 112 -17.35 -14.77 -16.00
CA PRO A 112 -16.11 -13.99 -15.83
C PRO A 112 -15.52 -13.45 -17.15
N HIS A 113 -15.68 -14.20 -18.24
CA HIS A 113 -15.20 -13.82 -19.57
C HIS A 113 -15.91 -12.58 -20.16
N LEU A 114 -17.07 -12.20 -19.64
CA LEU A 114 -17.81 -11.00 -20.06
C LEU A 114 -17.42 -9.74 -19.29
N VAL A 115 -16.64 -9.86 -18.20
CA VAL A 115 -16.26 -8.72 -17.36
C VAL A 115 -15.57 -7.60 -18.14
N PRO A 116 -14.60 -7.85 -19.05
CA PRO A 116 -13.93 -6.77 -19.77
C PRO A 116 -14.88 -5.97 -20.65
N ALA A 117 -15.81 -6.66 -21.34
CA ALA A 117 -16.82 -6.03 -22.19
C ALA A 117 -17.84 -5.25 -21.37
N ALA A 118 -18.29 -5.80 -20.24
CA ALA A 118 -19.18 -5.12 -19.32
C ALA A 118 -18.53 -3.85 -18.73
N VAL A 119 -17.27 -3.93 -18.33
CA VAL A 119 -16.51 -2.77 -17.83
C VAL A 119 -16.40 -1.68 -18.89
N GLU A 120 -16.10 -2.03 -20.14
CA GLU A 120 -16.01 -1.05 -21.22
C GLU A 120 -17.33 -0.28 -21.39
N GLN A 121 -18.47 -0.98 -21.39
CA GLN A 121 -19.79 -0.36 -21.44
C GLN A 121 -20.04 0.57 -20.24
N GLN A 122 -19.65 0.16 -19.02
CA GLN A 122 -19.82 1.00 -17.82
C GLN A 122 -18.93 2.24 -17.86
N LEU A 123 -17.71 2.15 -18.38
CA LEU A 123 -16.81 3.29 -18.53
C LEU A 123 -17.33 4.29 -19.56
N GLU A 124 -17.87 3.82 -20.68
CA GLU A 124 -18.50 4.66 -21.70
C GLU A 124 -19.73 5.41 -21.15
N GLN A 125 -20.56 4.71 -20.37
CA GLN A 125 -21.71 5.31 -19.69
C GLN A 125 -21.25 6.40 -18.70
N LEU A 126 -20.26 6.10 -17.85
CA LEU A 126 -19.70 7.08 -16.90
C LEU A 126 -19.11 8.30 -17.61
N GLN A 127 -18.50 8.10 -18.78
CA GLN A 127 -17.95 9.19 -19.58
C GLN A 127 -19.05 10.07 -20.15
N THR A 128 -20.09 9.46 -20.71
CA THR A 128 -21.27 10.15 -21.25
C THR A 128 -21.96 10.98 -20.17
N ASP A 129 -22.16 10.41 -18.98
CA ASP A 129 -22.77 11.11 -17.84
C ASP A 129 -21.91 12.27 -17.35
N ARG A 130 -20.58 12.08 -17.28
CA ARG A 130 -19.63 13.14 -16.91
C ARG A 130 -19.69 14.31 -17.88
N ASP A 131 -19.73 14.03 -19.18
CA ASP A 131 -19.68 15.07 -20.20
C ASP A 131 -21.03 15.80 -20.32
N ALA A 132 -22.16 15.09 -20.16
CA ALA A 132 -23.48 15.69 -20.04
C ALA A 132 -23.65 16.58 -18.78
N ASP A 133 -22.95 16.27 -17.68
CA ASP A 133 -22.94 17.12 -16.49
C ASP A 133 -22.15 18.42 -16.69
N LYS A 134 -21.04 18.39 -17.43
CA LYS A 134 -20.27 19.60 -17.78
C LYS A 134 -21.08 20.56 -18.64
N GLU A 135 -21.89 20.03 -19.57
CA GLU A 135 -22.77 20.85 -20.41
C GLU A 135 -23.89 21.54 -19.63
N LYS A 136 -24.27 21.01 -18.45
CA LYS A 136 -25.31 21.57 -17.58
C LYS A 136 -24.80 22.60 -16.57
N GLU A 137 -23.49 22.80 -16.46
CA GLU A 137 -22.88 23.71 -15.48
C GLU A 137 -22.80 25.20 -15.92
N GLU A 138 -23.16 25.57 -17.16
CA GLU A 138 -23.28 26.98 -17.60
C GLU A 138 -24.70 27.35 -18.11
N PRO A 139 -25.20 28.59 -17.94
CA PRO A 139 -25.05 29.58 -16.86
C PRO A 139 -26.42 30.10 -16.32
N SER A 140 -26.39 31.07 -15.39
CA SER A 140 -27.52 31.86 -14.84
C SER A 140 -28.36 31.25 -13.71
N VAL A 141 -27.81 31.16 -12.50
CA VAL A 141 -28.64 30.85 -11.33
C VAL A 141 -28.33 31.69 -10.10
N THR A 142 -29.40 32.05 -9.39
CA THR A 142 -29.45 32.80 -8.13
C THR A 142 -28.62 32.14 -7.03
N GLY A 143 -28.11 32.95 -6.08
CA GLY A 143 -27.06 32.54 -5.12
C GLY A 143 -27.34 31.26 -4.31
N THR A 144 -28.59 30.95 -3.97
CA THR A 144 -28.98 29.71 -3.26
C THR A 144 -28.98 28.49 -4.17
N ASP A 145 -29.38 28.63 -5.43
CA ASP A 145 -29.39 27.53 -6.39
C ASP A 145 -27.96 27.13 -6.77
N LEU A 146 -27.03 28.09 -6.84
CA LEU A 146 -25.61 27.82 -7.06
C LEU A 146 -25.02 26.86 -6.01
N VAL A 147 -25.44 26.99 -4.73
CA VAL A 147 -24.99 26.08 -3.67
C VAL A 147 -25.57 24.69 -3.84
N LEU A 148 -26.85 24.58 -4.22
CA LEU A 148 -27.50 23.29 -4.49
C LEU A 148 -26.84 22.57 -5.67
N TYR A 149 -26.65 23.24 -6.81
CA TYR A 149 -25.98 22.68 -7.98
C TYR A 149 -24.56 22.23 -7.66
N ARG A 150 -23.80 23.04 -6.91
CA ARG A 150 -22.47 22.66 -6.44
C ARG A 150 -22.48 21.38 -5.61
N ARG A 151 -23.45 21.22 -4.69
CA ARG A 151 -23.53 20.02 -3.84
C ARG A 151 -23.95 18.80 -4.65
N ILE A 152 -24.86 18.96 -5.61
CA ILE A 152 -25.25 17.89 -6.54
C ILE A 152 -24.05 17.44 -7.36
N ALA A 153 -23.30 18.37 -7.95
CA ALA A 153 -22.09 18.06 -8.72
C ALA A 153 -21.04 17.33 -7.87
N GLU A 154 -20.85 17.73 -6.61
CA GLU A 154 -19.95 17.05 -5.67
C GLU A 154 -20.39 15.61 -5.38
N VAL A 155 -21.69 15.39 -5.13
CA VAL A 155 -22.24 14.04 -4.89
C VAL A 155 -22.05 13.17 -6.13
N LYS A 156 -22.39 13.68 -7.33
CA LYS A 156 -22.20 12.96 -8.59
C LYS A 156 -20.73 12.63 -8.85
N ALA A 157 -19.81 13.55 -8.56
CA ALA A 157 -18.39 13.30 -8.69
C ALA A 157 -17.90 12.20 -7.73
N ASN A 158 -18.43 12.17 -6.49
CA ASN A 158 -18.11 11.12 -5.52
C ASN A 158 -18.69 9.76 -5.92
N GLU A 159 -19.92 9.72 -6.47
CA GLU A 159 -20.54 8.51 -7.01
C GLU A 159 -19.73 7.95 -8.19
N ARG A 160 -19.31 8.82 -9.14
CA ARG A 160 -18.44 8.43 -10.25
C ARG A 160 -17.09 7.90 -9.77
N ARG A 161 -16.47 8.55 -8.79
CA ARG A 161 -15.22 8.05 -8.17
C ARG A 161 -15.42 6.67 -7.56
N ARG A 162 -16.49 6.49 -6.78
CA ARG A 162 -16.81 5.19 -6.16
C ARG A 162 -17.01 4.10 -7.21
N ALA A 163 -17.73 4.39 -8.29
CA ALA A 163 -17.90 3.46 -9.40
C ALA A 163 -16.57 3.06 -10.03
N LEU A 164 -15.66 4.02 -10.27
CA LEU A 164 -14.33 3.73 -10.80
C LEU A 164 -13.49 2.85 -9.87
N GLU A 165 -13.51 3.13 -8.57
CA GLU A 165 -12.83 2.30 -7.56
C GLU A 165 -13.30 0.84 -7.61
N GLU A 166 -14.62 0.64 -7.71
CA GLU A 166 -15.22 -0.70 -7.74
C GLU A 166 -14.99 -1.41 -9.10
N ILE A 167 -14.95 -0.67 -10.22
CA ILE A 167 -14.53 -1.19 -11.53
C ILE A 167 -13.08 -1.67 -11.48
N LEU A 168 -12.16 -0.85 -10.97
CA LEU A 168 -10.75 -1.21 -10.84
C LEU A 168 -10.59 -2.45 -9.97
N TYR A 169 -11.27 -2.51 -8.82
CA TYR A 169 -11.20 -3.67 -7.94
C TYR A 169 -11.75 -4.94 -8.62
N ALA A 170 -12.89 -4.86 -9.32
CA ALA A 170 -13.45 -5.98 -10.06
C ALA A 170 -12.47 -6.53 -11.11
N LEU A 171 -11.75 -5.66 -11.82
CA LEU A 171 -10.71 -6.06 -12.77
C LEU A 171 -9.49 -6.71 -12.08
N VAL A 172 -9.07 -6.23 -10.90
CA VAL A 172 -8.00 -6.89 -10.12
C VAL A 172 -8.44 -8.29 -9.72
N VAL A 173 -9.66 -8.44 -9.20
CA VAL A 173 -10.23 -9.76 -8.84
C VAL A 173 -10.27 -10.68 -10.05
N GLN A 174 -10.70 -10.16 -11.22
CA GLN A 174 -10.67 -10.92 -12.47
C GLN A 174 -9.27 -11.43 -12.82
N LYS A 175 -8.23 -10.58 -12.69
CA LYS A 175 -6.84 -10.98 -12.95
C LYS A 175 -6.39 -12.15 -12.06
N PHE A 176 -6.78 -12.16 -10.79
CA PHE A 176 -6.52 -13.30 -9.89
C PHE A 176 -7.28 -14.56 -10.31
N MET A 177 -8.54 -14.42 -10.75
CA MET A 177 -9.35 -15.52 -11.28
C MET A 177 -8.73 -16.12 -12.54
N ASP A 178 -8.32 -15.29 -13.50
CA ASP A 178 -7.67 -15.72 -14.74
C ASP A 178 -6.35 -16.45 -14.46
N ALA A 179 -5.62 -16.02 -13.43
CA ALA A 179 -4.40 -16.67 -12.94
C ALA A 179 -4.65 -17.95 -12.12
N ASN A 180 -5.91 -18.30 -11.84
CA ASN A 180 -6.29 -19.41 -10.96
C ASN A 180 -5.63 -19.33 -9.57
N VAL A 181 -5.56 -18.12 -9.02
CA VAL A 181 -5.08 -17.81 -7.67
C VAL A 181 -6.23 -17.27 -6.85
N SER A 182 -6.49 -17.88 -5.69
CA SER A 182 -7.55 -17.43 -4.79
C SER A 182 -7.03 -16.30 -3.90
N LEU A 183 -7.76 -15.19 -3.83
CA LEU A 183 -7.47 -14.13 -2.88
C LEU A 183 -7.58 -14.64 -1.43
N ILE A 184 -6.76 -14.09 -0.55
CA ILE A 184 -6.78 -14.40 0.87
C ILE A 184 -8.12 -13.91 1.46
N PRO A 185 -8.87 -14.75 2.18
CA PRO A 185 -10.15 -14.36 2.78
C PRO A 185 -9.94 -13.39 3.95
N THR A 186 -11.01 -12.66 4.30
CA THR A 186 -11.04 -11.79 5.48
C THR A 186 -10.62 -12.53 6.74
N MET A 187 -9.66 -11.95 7.46
CA MET A 187 -9.18 -12.44 8.75
C MET A 187 -10.13 -11.95 9.84
N ALA A 188 -11.32 -12.56 9.88
CA ALA A 188 -12.31 -12.30 10.90
C ALA A 188 -11.77 -12.71 12.29
N PRO A 189 -12.20 -12.04 13.36
CA PRO A 189 -11.93 -12.52 14.71
C PRO A 189 -12.58 -13.89 14.88
N SER A 190 -11.77 -14.93 14.96
CA SER A 190 -12.26 -16.29 15.27
C SER A 190 -12.89 -16.23 16.66
N SER A 191 -14.22 -16.27 16.71
CA SER A 191 -14.98 -16.27 17.96
C SER A 191 -14.96 -17.63 18.68
N ALA A 192 -14.16 -18.59 18.22
CA ALA A 192 -14.18 -19.96 18.74
C ALA A 192 -12.92 -20.34 19.51
N ASP A 193 -11.73 -19.85 19.15
CA ASP A 193 -10.51 -20.11 19.93
C ASP A 193 -9.37 -19.14 19.58
N PRO A 194 -8.72 -18.47 20.56
CA PRO A 194 -7.49 -17.69 20.33
C PRO A 194 -6.28 -18.58 19.97
N SER A 195 -6.50 -19.90 19.88
CA SER A 195 -5.50 -20.86 19.43
C SER A 195 -5.54 -21.16 17.94
N ASP A 196 -6.56 -20.71 17.22
CA ASP A 196 -6.74 -21.12 15.84
C ASP A 196 -5.84 -20.31 14.89
N GLN A 197 -5.06 -21.03 14.11
CA GLN A 197 -4.13 -20.47 13.13
C GLN A 197 -4.91 -19.83 11.97
N VAL A 198 -4.56 -18.60 11.59
CA VAL A 198 -5.32 -17.84 10.58
C VAL A 198 -4.99 -18.23 9.14
N ASP A 199 -3.85 -18.86 8.90
CA ASP A 199 -3.30 -19.14 7.56
C ASP A 199 -3.51 -20.59 7.07
N LYS A 200 -4.73 -21.11 7.22
CA LYS A 200 -5.13 -22.40 6.62
C LYS A 200 -5.40 -22.30 5.11
N TRP A 201 -4.69 -21.41 4.40
CA TRP A 201 -4.88 -21.14 2.98
C TRP A 201 -4.05 -22.11 2.12
N PRO A 202 -4.49 -22.44 0.89
CA PRO A 202 -3.72 -23.29 0.00
C PRO A 202 -2.40 -22.60 -0.39
N SER A 203 -1.30 -23.36 -0.39
CA SER A 203 -0.02 -22.89 -0.93
C SER A 203 -0.17 -22.65 -2.43
N GLN A 204 -0.06 -21.40 -2.86
CA GLN A 204 -0.12 -20.99 -4.27
C GLN A 204 1.12 -20.20 -4.67
N ASP A 205 2.21 -20.34 -3.90
CA ASP A 205 3.45 -19.61 -4.08
C ASP A 205 3.93 -19.71 -5.52
N GLU A 206 4.17 -20.91 -6.05
CA GLU A 206 4.66 -21.13 -7.42
C GLU A 206 3.81 -20.42 -8.50
N LYS A 207 2.49 -20.39 -8.33
CA LYS A 207 1.59 -19.68 -9.25
C LYS A 207 1.81 -18.16 -9.19
N LEU A 208 1.99 -17.61 -7.99
CA LEU A 208 2.27 -16.19 -7.79
C LEU A 208 3.65 -15.83 -8.37
N GLU A 209 4.63 -16.72 -8.25
CA GLU A 209 5.98 -16.52 -8.81
C GLU A 209 5.92 -16.39 -10.34
N GLN A 210 5.15 -17.25 -10.99
CA GLN A 210 4.98 -17.27 -12.45
C GLN A 210 4.28 -16.03 -13.03
N LEU A 211 3.65 -15.19 -12.20
CA LEU A 211 2.99 -13.96 -12.64
C LEU A 211 3.94 -12.77 -12.82
N HIS A 212 5.20 -12.92 -12.40
CA HIS A 212 6.21 -11.86 -12.47
C HIS A 212 7.35 -12.25 -13.41
N SER A 213 8.00 -11.25 -14.02
CA SER A 213 9.23 -11.48 -14.79
C SER A 213 10.32 -12.07 -13.88
N PRO A 214 11.30 -12.81 -14.41
CA PRO A 214 12.37 -13.37 -13.58
C PRO A 214 13.15 -12.27 -12.85
N GLU A 215 13.41 -11.13 -13.49
CA GLU A 215 14.10 -10.01 -12.83
C GLU A 215 13.25 -9.33 -11.75
N ALA A 216 11.93 -9.21 -11.96
CA ALA A 216 11.02 -8.74 -10.92
C ALA A 216 10.95 -9.74 -9.76
N TYR A 217 10.87 -11.03 -10.04
CA TYR A 217 10.80 -12.04 -9.00
C TYR A 217 12.05 -12.08 -8.10
N GLU A 218 13.25 -11.85 -8.64
CA GLU A 218 14.47 -11.65 -7.84
C GLU A 218 14.33 -10.45 -6.87
N MET A 219 13.72 -9.36 -7.31
CA MET A 219 13.40 -8.22 -6.45
C MET A 219 12.37 -8.59 -5.36
N ILE A 220 11.36 -9.39 -5.70
CA ILE A 220 10.37 -9.91 -4.74
C ILE A 220 11.02 -10.79 -3.68
N GLN A 221 11.96 -11.65 -4.06
CA GLN A 221 12.73 -12.46 -3.12
C GLN A 221 13.53 -11.60 -2.14
N ASN A 222 14.13 -10.51 -2.62
CA ASN A 222 14.81 -9.54 -1.75
C ASN A 222 13.82 -8.89 -0.76
N HIS A 223 12.64 -8.50 -1.23
CA HIS A 223 11.59 -7.94 -0.37
C HIS A 223 11.09 -8.94 0.69
N LEU A 224 10.90 -10.20 0.31
CA LEU A 224 10.57 -11.30 1.23
C LEU A 224 11.66 -11.51 2.28
N ALA A 225 12.94 -11.49 1.88
CA ALA A 225 14.07 -11.62 2.79
C ALA A 225 14.13 -10.47 3.81
N LEU A 226 13.76 -9.24 3.42
CA LEU A 226 13.68 -8.09 4.34
C LEU A 226 12.55 -8.24 5.36
N ILE A 227 11.42 -8.85 4.99
CA ILE A 227 10.25 -9.01 5.86
C ILE A 227 10.40 -10.23 6.78
N LEU A 228 10.85 -11.37 6.23
CA LEU A 228 10.93 -12.67 6.93
C LEU A 228 12.29 -12.90 7.59
N GLY A 229 13.34 -12.20 7.15
CA GLY A 229 14.72 -12.44 7.58
C GLY A 229 15.17 -13.86 7.26
N ASN A 230 15.97 -14.44 8.16
CA ASN A 230 16.48 -15.81 8.02
C ASN A 230 15.38 -16.90 8.11
N LYS A 231 14.13 -16.53 8.39
CA LYS A 231 13.02 -17.47 8.62
C LYS A 231 12.27 -17.86 7.35
N ILE A 232 12.77 -17.43 6.19
CA ILE A 232 12.16 -17.71 4.88
C ILE A 232 12.12 -19.21 4.55
N ALA A 233 13.09 -19.99 5.06
CA ALA A 233 13.15 -21.45 4.89
C ALA A 233 12.24 -22.20 5.88
N ASP A 234 11.86 -21.57 7.00
CA ASP A 234 11.11 -22.21 8.09
C ASP A 234 9.60 -21.98 7.93
N SER A 235 9.00 -22.48 6.84
CA SER A 235 7.60 -22.20 6.49
C SER A 235 6.57 -22.66 7.54
N THR A 236 6.89 -23.69 8.34
CA THR A 236 5.96 -24.28 9.33
C THR A 236 5.94 -23.57 10.67
N THR A 237 6.93 -22.73 10.97
CA THR A 237 7.03 -22.09 12.28
C THR A 237 5.97 -21.00 12.42
N VAL A 238 5.17 -21.09 13.49
CA VAL A 238 4.10 -20.15 13.79
C VAL A 238 4.63 -19.03 14.68
N ALA A 239 4.30 -17.79 14.32
CA ALA A 239 4.57 -16.60 15.11
C ALA A 239 3.27 -15.93 15.52
N GLN A 240 3.28 -15.33 16.71
CA GLN A 240 2.23 -14.42 17.14
C GLN A 240 2.63 -12.99 16.77
N ILE A 241 1.88 -12.38 15.87
CA ILE A 241 2.18 -11.06 15.30
C ILE A 241 0.97 -10.16 15.46
N SER A 242 1.23 -8.87 15.72
CA SER A 242 0.23 -7.81 15.66
C SER A 242 -0.51 -7.81 14.32
N LYS A 243 -1.84 -7.82 14.35
CA LYS A 243 -2.71 -7.75 13.17
C LYS A 243 -2.48 -6.43 12.44
N LEU A 244 -2.36 -5.33 13.17
CA LEU A 244 -1.98 -4.03 12.62
C LEU A 244 -0.65 -4.12 11.85
N ARG A 245 0.37 -4.78 12.41
CA ARG A 245 1.69 -4.93 11.78
C ARG A 245 1.61 -5.78 10.50
N VAL A 246 0.83 -6.86 10.50
CA VAL A 246 0.62 -7.66 9.29
C VAL A 246 -0.10 -6.83 8.21
N GLY A 247 -1.12 -6.05 8.60
CA GLY A 247 -1.78 -5.11 7.68
C GLY A 247 -0.85 -4.05 7.10
N GLN A 248 0.05 -3.49 7.91
CA GLN A 248 1.08 -2.55 7.45
C GLN A 248 2.04 -3.20 6.44
N VAL A 249 2.50 -4.43 6.72
CA VAL A 249 3.36 -5.19 5.80
C VAL A 249 2.63 -5.50 4.50
N TYR A 250 1.34 -5.85 4.56
CA TYR A 250 0.50 -6.08 3.38
C TYR A 250 0.39 -4.82 2.51
N ALA A 251 -0.07 -3.71 3.08
CA ALA A 251 -0.21 -2.44 2.35
C ALA A 251 1.12 -1.95 1.76
N ALA A 252 2.22 -2.05 2.53
CA ALA A 252 3.56 -1.72 2.03
C ALA A 252 3.99 -2.61 0.87
N SER A 253 3.66 -3.90 0.91
CA SER A 253 3.96 -4.85 -0.16
C SER A 253 3.09 -4.63 -1.41
N VAL A 254 1.85 -4.18 -1.25
CA VAL A 254 1.01 -3.73 -2.39
C VAL A 254 1.64 -2.52 -3.08
N MET A 255 2.04 -1.50 -2.32
CA MET A 255 2.72 -0.33 -2.89
C MET A 255 4.05 -0.72 -3.56
N TYR A 256 4.80 -1.64 -2.97
CA TYR A 256 6.03 -2.18 -3.57
C TYR A 256 5.75 -2.90 -4.90
N GLY A 257 4.73 -3.76 -4.95
CA GLY A 257 4.35 -4.46 -6.19
C GLY A 257 3.92 -3.52 -7.31
N TYR A 258 3.16 -2.49 -6.96
CA TYR A 258 2.77 -1.43 -7.90
C TYR A 258 4.00 -0.71 -8.47
N PHE A 259 4.93 -0.28 -7.60
CA PHE A 259 6.20 0.32 -8.01
C PHE A 259 7.02 -0.63 -8.91
N LEU A 260 7.20 -1.87 -8.46
CA LEU A 260 8.02 -2.86 -9.13
C LEU A 260 7.51 -3.14 -10.54
N LYS A 261 6.20 -3.30 -10.71
CA LYS A 261 5.59 -3.54 -12.02
C LYS A 261 5.86 -2.40 -13.01
N ARG A 262 5.79 -1.15 -12.55
CA ARG A 262 6.08 0.02 -13.40
C ARG A 262 7.52 0.03 -13.88
N VAL A 263 8.46 -0.25 -12.97
CA VAL A 263 9.88 -0.23 -13.32
C VAL A 263 10.24 -1.44 -14.18
N ASP A 264 9.70 -2.61 -13.88
CA ASP A 264 9.91 -3.82 -14.69
C ASP A 264 9.37 -3.64 -16.12
N GLN A 265 8.16 -3.11 -16.31
CA GLN A 265 7.64 -2.87 -17.66
C GLN A 265 8.54 -1.96 -18.49
N ARG A 266 9.06 -0.88 -17.88
CA ARG A 266 10.00 0.01 -18.56
C ARG A 266 11.34 -0.67 -18.83
N PHE A 267 11.86 -1.40 -17.85
CA PHE A 267 13.10 -2.16 -17.99
C PHE A 267 13.01 -3.17 -19.15
N GLN A 268 11.93 -3.96 -19.22
CA GLN A 268 11.71 -4.93 -20.30
C GLN A 268 11.54 -4.23 -21.66
N LEU A 269 10.88 -3.07 -21.70
CA LEU A 269 10.76 -2.26 -22.91
C LEU A 269 12.13 -1.77 -23.39
N GLU A 270 12.92 -1.12 -22.53
CA GLU A 270 14.25 -0.59 -22.87
C GLU A 270 15.24 -1.71 -23.22
N LYS A 271 15.15 -2.86 -22.55
CA LYS A 271 15.87 -4.10 -22.88
C LYS A 271 15.51 -4.58 -24.29
N THR A 272 14.23 -4.63 -24.64
CA THR A 272 13.75 -5.06 -25.96
C THR A 272 14.16 -4.06 -27.06
N MET A 273 14.15 -2.76 -26.75
CA MET A 273 14.57 -1.71 -27.67
C MET A 273 16.10 -1.57 -27.79
N LYS A 274 16.88 -2.31 -26.99
CA LYS A 274 18.36 -2.22 -26.91
C LYS A 274 18.86 -0.83 -26.52
N ILE A 275 18.09 -0.10 -25.71
CA ILE A 275 18.40 1.25 -25.21
C ILE A 275 18.89 1.19 -23.75
N LEU A 276 18.88 0.00 -23.14
CA LEU A 276 19.32 -0.18 -21.76
C LEU A 276 20.73 0.42 -21.59
N PRO A 277 20.98 1.20 -20.52
CA PRO A 277 22.33 1.63 -20.18
C PRO A 277 23.23 0.39 -20.20
N ASN A 278 24.47 0.52 -20.71
CA ASN A 278 25.46 -0.57 -20.78
C ASN A 278 25.77 -1.15 -19.38
N ILE A 279 24.84 -1.89 -18.80
CA ILE A 279 25.01 -2.79 -17.69
C ILE A 279 25.63 -4.01 -18.35
N VAL A 280 26.96 -4.07 -18.28
CA VAL A 280 27.79 -5.11 -18.91
C VAL A 280 27.12 -6.46 -18.73
N ASP A 281 26.82 -7.12 -19.84
CA ASP A 281 26.23 -8.45 -19.83
C ASP A 281 27.31 -9.45 -19.45
N GLU A 282 27.51 -9.63 -18.15
CA GLU A 282 28.49 -10.58 -17.60
C GLU A 282 28.12 -12.03 -17.95
N GLY A 283 26.91 -12.27 -18.50
CA GLY A 283 26.45 -13.57 -19.01
C GLY A 283 26.90 -13.90 -20.44
N ASP A 284 27.13 -12.90 -21.31
CA ASP A 284 27.42 -13.12 -22.74
C ASP A 284 28.92 -13.18 -23.06
N ILE A 285 29.77 -12.63 -22.19
CA ILE A 285 31.22 -12.69 -22.35
C ILE A 285 31.80 -14.11 -22.19
N ASN A 286 31.10 -15.03 -21.53
CA ASN A 286 31.62 -16.38 -21.29
C ASN A 286 31.53 -17.29 -22.53
N VAL A 287 30.63 -16.98 -23.49
CA VAL A 287 30.50 -17.79 -24.72
C VAL A 287 31.55 -17.39 -25.77
N GLN A 288 32.01 -16.13 -25.76
CA GLN A 288 33.00 -15.66 -26.73
C GLN A 288 34.46 -15.88 -26.26
N GLN A 289 34.68 -16.03 -24.95
CA GLN A 289 36.00 -16.26 -24.37
C GLN A 289 36.38 -17.75 -24.31
N ALA A 290 35.39 -18.65 -24.20
CA ALA A 290 35.58 -20.11 -24.33
C ALA A 290 36.02 -20.55 -25.73
N ALA A 291 35.80 -19.73 -26.77
CA ALA A 291 36.23 -20.02 -28.14
C ALA A 291 37.66 -19.52 -28.48
N ARG A 292 38.37 -18.89 -27.53
CA ARG A 292 39.69 -18.27 -27.78
C ARG A 292 40.82 -18.74 -26.86
N GLN A 293 40.57 -19.64 -25.92
CA GLN A 293 41.59 -20.17 -25.00
C GLN A 293 41.84 -21.67 -25.17
N ASP A 294 41.93 -22.14 -26.41
CA ASP A 294 42.64 -23.38 -26.74
C ASP A 294 43.96 -23.03 -27.44
N MET A 295 44.97 -22.59 -26.67
CA MET A 295 46.38 -22.75 -27.00
C MET A 295 47.28 -22.17 -25.88
N ASN A 296 47.92 -23.10 -25.14
CA ASN A 296 49.19 -22.93 -24.39
C ASN A 296 49.12 -22.00 -23.14
N SER A 297 49.71 -22.28 -21.98
CA SER A 297 50.87 -23.11 -21.62
C SER A 297 50.93 -23.39 -20.11
N SER A 298 51.63 -24.47 -19.79
CA SER A 298 52.11 -25.04 -18.52
C SER A 298 52.85 -24.13 -17.51
N GLY A 299 52.81 -24.52 -16.22
CA GLY A 299 53.80 -24.21 -15.16
C GLY A 299 53.17 -23.84 -13.80
N GLU A 300 52.86 -24.80 -12.92
CA GLU A 300 53.66 -25.31 -11.77
C GLU A 300 53.74 -24.37 -10.52
N LYS A 301 53.06 -24.84 -9.43
CA LYS A 301 53.27 -24.74 -7.96
C LYS A 301 53.65 -23.39 -7.29
N ASP A 302 52.92 -23.01 -6.23
CA ASP A 302 53.36 -23.29 -4.85
C ASP A 302 52.29 -22.99 -3.77
N ALA A 303 52.38 -23.74 -2.67
CA ALA A 303 51.44 -23.78 -1.56
C ALA A 303 51.89 -22.93 -0.36
N PHE A 304 50.96 -22.38 0.42
CA PHE A 304 51.14 -22.20 1.88
C PHE A 304 49.82 -22.36 2.65
N GLN A 305 49.80 -23.35 3.54
CA GLN A 305 48.84 -23.54 4.63
C GLN A 305 49.21 -22.67 5.84
N SER A 306 48.22 -22.24 6.62
CA SER A 306 48.34 -22.10 8.09
C SER A 306 46.93 -22.12 8.70
N VAL A 307 46.46 -23.29 9.14
CA VAL A 307 46.38 -23.77 10.55
C VAL A 307 45.35 -23.03 11.41
N SER A 308 44.48 -23.85 12.01
CA SER A 308 43.26 -23.54 12.75
C SER A 308 43.42 -23.61 14.27
N HIS A 309 42.53 -22.87 14.97
CA HIS A 309 41.96 -23.09 16.33
C HIS A 309 42.79 -22.73 17.59
N PRO A 310 42.21 -22.48 18.80
CA PRO A 310 40.78 -22.32 19.20
C PRO A 310 40.45 -21.24 20.31
N GLU A 311 39.14 -21.10 20.59
CA GLU A 311 38.45 -20.61 21.83
C GLU A 311 38.35 -19.10 22.17
N ALA A 312 37.12 -18.56 22.15
CA ALA A 312 36.35 -18.15 23.34
C ALA A 312 35.37 -16.98 23.04
N TRP A 313 34.18 -17.11 23.61
CA TRP A 313 32.94 -16.36 23.36
C TRP A 313 33.06 -14.83 23.59
N SER A 314 32.89 -14.05 22.52
CA SER A 314 32.35 -12.67 22.54
C SER A 314 31.91 -12.33 21.12
N GLY A 315 30.61 -12.11 20.91
CA GLY A 315 30.00 -11.87 19.61
C GLY A 315 30.40 -10.51 19.02
N GLY A 316 31.64 -10.42 18.56
CA GLY A 316 32.18 -9.32 17.77
C GLY A 316 31.95 -9.57 16.29
N ILE A 317 31.27 -8.63 15.66
CA ILE A 317 31.07 -8.55 14.22
C ILE A 317 32.45 -8.44 13.56
N GLY A 318 32.90 -9.52 12.92
CA GLY A 318 34.08 -9.50 12.07
C GLY A 318 33.82 -8.70 10.78
N PRO A 319 34.87 -8.14 10.14
CA PRO A 319 34.76 -7.29 8.95
C PRO A 319 34.45 -8.06 7.65
N GLY A 320 33.67 -9.15 7.75
CA GLY A 320 33.18 -9.98 6.63
C GLY A 320 31.67 -10.13 6.60
N GLY A 321 30.93 -9.20 7.23
CA GLY A 321 29.49 -9.31 7.43
C GLY A 321 28.62 -8.74 6.30
N PHE A 322 27.75 -9.59 5.74
CA PHE A 322 26.51 -9.23 5.02
C PHE A 322 26.57 -8.62 3.60
N GLY A 323 27.72 -8.63 2.91
CA GLY A 323 27.84 -8.08 1.55
C GLY A 323 27.85 -9.07 0.38
N HIS A 324 28.06 -10.37 0.61
CA HIS A 324 28.48 -11.32 -0.44
C HIS A 324 27.52 -12.49 -0.75
N GLY A 325 26.21 -12.27 -0.65
CA GLY A 325 25.22 -13.33 -0.95
C GLY A 325 24.18 -12.99 -2.01
N MET A 326 23.79 -11.72 -2.13
CA MET A 326 22.72 -11.33 -3.04
C MET A 326 23.34 -10.84 -4.36
N LYS A 327 23.28 -11.66 -5.42
CA LYS A 327 23.65 -11.21 -6.77
C LYS A 327 22.91 -9.91 -7.06
N SER A 328 23.61 -8.86 -7.46
CA SER A 328 22.97 -7.62 -7.91
C SER A 328 22.18 -7.94 -9.18
N CYS A 329 20.85 -8.01 -9.07
CA CYS A 329 20.00 -8.28 -10.21
C CYS A 329 19.99 -7.09 -11.19
N LYS A 330 19.89 -7.37 -12.50
CA LYS A 330 19.94 -6.34 -13.56
C LYS A 330 18.89 -5.24 -13.32
N LEU A 331 17.68 -5.63 -12.92
CA LEU A 331 16.60 -4.70 -12.58
C LEU A 331 16.91 -3.83 -11.35
N ARG A 332 17.60 -4.36 -10.33
CA ARG A 332 18.03 -3.55 -9.18
C ARG A 332 19.06 -2.50 -9.59
N SER A 333 20.06 -2.88 -10.40
CA SER A 333 21.04 -1.92 -10.93
C SER A 333 20.36 -0.84 -11.77
N TYR A 334 19.35 -1.22 -12.55
CA TYR A 334 18.52 -0.29 -13.33
C TYR A 334 17.75 0.70 -12.43
N VAL A 335 17.05 0.22 -11.40
CA VAL A 335 16.35 1.08 -10.42
C VAL A 335 17.33 2.06 -9.75
N MET A 336 18.52 1.59 -9.38
CA MET A 336 19.55 2.40 -8.72
C MET A 336 20.17 3.46 -9.62
N SER A 337 19.99 3.36 -10.95
CA SER A 337 20.44 4.38 -11.91
C SER A 337 19.50 5.58 -12.02
N PHE A 338 18.29 5.50 -11.45
CA PHE A 338 17.32 6.59 -11.49
C PHE A 338 17.77 7.76 -10.60
N ASP A 339 17.54 8.98 -11.09
CA ASP A 339 17.55 10.17 -10.25
C ASP A 339 16.39 10.14 -9.24
N GLY A 340 16.51 10.96 -8.19
CA GLY A 340 15.51 10.99 -7.10
C GLY A 340 14.09 11.34 -7.57
N GLU A 341 13.96 12.22 -8.56
CA GLU A 341 12.64 12.63 -9.09
C GLU A 341 11.99 11.51 -9.90
N THR A 342 12.78 10.83 -10.73
CA THR A 342 12.33 9.65 -11.47
C THR A 342 11.91 8.53 -10.52
N LEU A 343 12.74 8.21 -9.52
CA LEU A 343 12.40 7.19 -8.53
C LEU A 343 11.12 7.53 -7.76
N GLN A 344 10.96 8.78 -7.33
CA GLN A 344 9.75 9.25 -6.65
C GLN A 344 8.51 9.14 -7.53
N ARG A 345 8.61 9.49 -8.83
CA ARG A 345 7.52 9.36 -9.80
C ARG A 345 7.07 7.92 -9.98
N TYR A 346 8.00 6.95 -9.97
CA TYR A 346 7.65 5.52 -10.01
C TYR A 346 7.06 5.01 -8.70
N ALA A 347 7.59 5.47 -7.56
CA ALA A 347 7.14 5.03 -6.23
C ALA A 347 5.76 5.58 -5.83
N THR A 348 5.34 6.69 -6.43
CA THR A 348 4.06 7.34 -6.11
C THR A 348 2.90 6.67 -6.87
N ILE A 349 1.84 6.29 -6.14
CA ILE A 349 0.57 5.85 -6.73
C ILE A 349 -0.08 7.05 -7.42
N ARG A 350 -0.51 6.89 -8.67
CA ARG A 350 -0.91 8.04 -9.51
C ARG A 350 -2.37 8.46 -9.36
N SER A 351 -3.25 7.57 -8.90
CA SER A 351 -4.68 7.88 -8.70
C SER A 351 -5.11 7.79 -7.23
N LYS A 352 -6.15 8.58 -6.88
CA LYS A 352 -6.75 8.53 -5.55
C LYS A 352 -7.58 7.25 -5.38
N GLU A 353 -8.12 6.76 -6.48
CA GLU A 353 -8.91 5.53 -6.59
C GLU A 353 -8.02 4.32 -6.24
N ALA A 354 -6.81 4.22 -6.80
CA ALA A 354 -5.87 3.15 -6.45
C ALA A 354 -5.46 3.21 -4.97
N VAL A 355 -5.18 4.39 -4.42
CA VAL A 355 -4.89 4.55 -2.97
C VAL A 355 -6.07 4.08 -2.12
N SER A 356 -7.29 4.47 -2.48
CA SER A 356 -8.54 4.07 -1.81
C SER A 356 -8.76 2.55 -1.87
N ILE A 357 -8.45 1.91 -3.00
CA ILE A 357 -8.53 0.44 -3.15
C ILE A 357 -7.56 -0.27 -2.21
N ILE A 358 -6.30 0.20 -2.12
CA ILE A 358 -5.30 -0.39 -1.21
C ILE A 358 -5.79 -0.31 0.23
N GLU A 359 -6.32 0.85 0.64
CA GLU A 359 -6.87 1.05 1.99
C GLU A 359 -8.07 0.14 2.25
N LYS A 360 -9.08 0.16 1.38
CA LYS A 360 -10.31 -0.63 1.52
C LYS A 360 -10.05 -2.14 1.48
N HIS A 361 -9.16 -2.60 0.62
CA HIS A 361 -8.81 -4.02 0.55
C HIS A 361 -8.04 -4.47 1.81
N THR A 362 -7.12 -3.65 2.30
CA THR A 362 -6.42 -3.91 3.58
C THR A 362 -7.40 -3.91 4.75
N GLU A 363 -8.33 -2.96 4.79
CA GLU A 363 -9.42 -2.93 5.79
C GLU A 363 -10.31 -4.18 5.69
N ALA A 364 -10.66 -4.62 4.48
CA ALA A 364 -11.47 -5.83 4.29
C ALA A 364 -10.74 -7.11 4.72
N LEU A 365 -9.40 -7.14 4.68
CA LEU A 365 -8.58 -8.26 5.14
C LEU A 365 -8.40 -8.27 6.65
N PHE A 366 -8.02 -7.14 7.24
CA PHE A 366 -7.55 -7.06 8.62
C PHE A 366 -8.52 -6.33 9.58
N GLY A 367 -9.60 -5.75 9.05
CA GLY A 367 -10.48 -4.85 9.79
C GLY A 367 -9.95 -3.42 9.87
N ARG A 368 -10.77 -2.51 10.38
CA ARG A 368 -10.38 -1.12 10.62
C ARG A 368 -9.39 -1.04 11.78
N PRO A 369 -8.20 -0.46 11.59
CA PRO A 369 -7.26 -0.30 12.69
C PRO A 369 -7.76 0.78 13.67
N GLU A 370 -7.95 0.42 14.94
CA GLU A 370 -8.24 1.41 16.00
C GLU A 370 -6.93 2.07 16.45
N ILE A 371 -6.50 3.11 15.72
CA ILE A 371 -5.26 3.83 16.02
C ILE A 371 -5.57 4.95 17.02
N VAL A 372 -5.25 4.72 18.30
CA VAL A 372 -5.25 5.78 19.32
C VAL A 372 -3.83 6.33 19.42
N ILE A 373 -3.65 7.63 19.16
CA ILE A 373 -2.35 8.28 19.31
C ILE A 373 -2.23 8.73 20.76
N THR A 374 -1.21 8.25 21.47
CA THR A 374 -0.92 8.69 22.83
C THR A 374 -0.51 10.17 22.85
N PRO A 375 -0.60 10.88 23.98
CA PRO A 375 -0.12 12.25 24.11
C PRO A 375 1.37 12.42 23.76
N GLN A 376 2.15 11.33 23.79
CA GLN A 376 3.55 11.26 23.40
C GLN A 376 3.76 11.12 21.88
N GLY A 377 2.69 11.06 21.09
CA GLY A 377 2.75 10.92 19.63
C GLY A 377 3.05 9.49 19.15
N THR A 378 2.96 8.50 20.03
CA THR A 378 3.12 7.08 19.67
C THR A 378 1.76 6.42 19.46
N VAL A 379 1.72 5.38 18.63
CA VAL A 379 0.50 4.55 18.47
C VAL A 379 0.32 3.70 19.73
N ASP A 380 -0.84 3.81 20.37
CA ASP A 380 -1.26 2.95 21.47
C ASP A 380 -1.62 1.57 20.91
N SER A 381 -0.73 0.60 21.10
CA SER A 381 -0.91 -0.79 20.66
C SER A 381 -1.64 -1.66 21.69
N SER A 382 -2.13 -1.10 22.80
CA SER A 382 -2.78 -1.86 23.87
C SER A 382 -4.10 -2.55 23.44
N LYS A 383 -4.73 -2.05 22.38
CA LYS A 383 -5.96 -2.61 21.79
C LYS A 383 -5.72 -3.45 20.53
N ASP A 384 -4.46 -3.63 20.13
CA ASP A 384 -4.15 -4.33 18.89
C ASP A 384 -4.32 -5.84 19.05
N GLU A 385 -5.04 -6.45 18.09
CA GLU A 385 -5.29 -7.89 18.08
C GLU A 385 -4.02 -8.65 17.67
N LEU A 386 -3.68 -9.71 18.38
CA LEU A 386 -2.58 -10.60 17.99
C LEU A 386 -3.12 -11.79 17.18
N ILE A 387 -2.50 -12.06 16.04
CA ILE A 387 -2.83 -13.20 15.18
C ILE A 387 -1.70 -14.23 15.18
N LYS A 388 -2.05 -15.51 15.13
CA LYS A 388 -1.11 -16.63 14.97
C LYS A 388 -1.00 -16.99 13.50
N ILE A 389 0.16 -16.73 12.90
CA ILE A 389 0.42 -16.96 11.48
C ILE A 389 1.76 -17.68 11.28
N SER A 390 1.83 -18.65 10.36
CA SER A 390 3.12 -19.26 9.99
C SER A 390 3.95 -18.36 9.08
N PHE A 391 5.26 -18.59 9.01
CA PHE A 391 6.09 -17.89 8.01
C PHE A 391 5.69 -18.25 6.58
N GLY A 392 5.15 -19.45 6.33
CA GLY A 392 4.54 -19.80 5.04
C GLY A 392 3.31 -18.95 4.73
N GLY A 393 2.41 -18.77 5.71
CA GLY A 393 1.25 -17.89 5.59
C GLY A 393 1.63 -16.42 5.37
N LEU A 394 2.66 -15.93 6.07
CA LEU A 394 3.18 -14.58 5.89
C LEU A 394 3.86 -14.41 4.52
N LYS A 395 4.59 -15.41 4.04
CA LYS A 395 5.15 -15.44 2.68
C LYS A 395 4.03 -15.36 1.64
N ARG A 396 2.97 -16.16 1.79
CA ARG A 396 1.79 -16.15 0.89
C ARG A 396 1.10 -14.79 0.87
N LEU A 397 0.96 -14.14 2.03
CA LEU A 397 0.42 -12.77 2.15
C LEU A 397 1.26 -11.75 1.38
N VAL A 398 2.58 -11.79 1.54
CA VAL A 398 3.47 -10.84 0.87
C VAL A 398 3.46 -11.07 -0.65
N LEU A 399 3.50 -12.33 -1.10
CA LEU A 399 3.40 -12.66 -2.52
C LEU A 399 2.07 -12.21 -3.13
N GLU A 400 0.95 -12.39 -2.41
CA GLU A 400 -0.34 -11.86 -2.85
C GLU A 400 -0.32 -10.35 -2.97
N ALA A 401 0.15 -9.66 -1.92
CA ALA A 401 0.17 -8.21 -1.86
C ALA A 401 0.97 -7.60 -3.03
N VAL A 402 2.16 -8.15 -3.29
CA VAL A 402 2.98 -7.74 -4.43
C VAL A 402 2.27 -7.97 -5.75
N THR A 403 1.61 -9.12 -5.91
CA THR A 403 0.83 -9.45 -7.12
C THR A 403 -0.38 -8.54 -7.27
N PHE A 404 -1.08 -8.23 -6.18
CA PHE A 404 -2.19 -7.29 -6.15
C PHE A 404 -1.74 -5.90 -6.59
N GLY A 405 -0.62 -5.40 -6.09
CA GLY A 405 -0.04 -4.12 -6.52
C GLY A 405 0.33 -4.09 -8.00
N SER A 406 0.93 -5.18 -8.50
CA SER A 406 1.27 -5.36 -9.92
C SER A 406 0.03 -5.33 -10.82
N PHE A 407 -1.02 -6.08 -10.45
CA PHE A 407 -2.30 -6.05 -11.16
C PHE A 407 -2.99 -4.69 -11.05
N LEU A 408 -2.91 -4.02 -9.90
CA LEU A 408 -3.48 -2.69 -9.72
C LEU A 408 -2.89 -1.70 -10.74
N TRP A 409 -1.58 -1.73 -10.97
CA TRP A 409 -0.96 -0.92 -12.02
C TRP A 409 -1.49 -1.25 -13.43
N ASP A 410 -1.60 -2.53 -13.78
CA ASP A 410 -2.07 -2.97 -15.10
C ASP A 410 -3.53 -2.53 -15.34
N VAL A 411 -4.41 -2.72 -14.37
CA VAL A 411 -5.84 -2.36 -14.51
C VAL A 411 -6.03 -0.84 -14.48
N GLU A 412 -5.27 -0.12 -13.66
CA GLU A 412 -5.34 1.33 -13.60
C GLU A 412 -4.89 1.91 -14.96
N SER A 413 -3.81 1.38 -15.54
CA SER A 413 -3.33 1.77 -16.88
C SER A 413 -4.36 1.47 -17.97
N TYR A 414 -5.01 0.32 -17.90
CA TYR A 414 -6.09 -0.05 -18.82
C TYR A 414 -7.28 0.91 -18.73
N VAL A 415 -7.83 1.14 -17.54
CA VAL A 415 -9.01 2.00 -17.35
C VAL A 415 -8.69 3.45 -17.71
N ASP A 416 -7.50 3.93 -17.37
CA ASP A 416 -7.10 5.30 -17.66
C ASP A 416 -6.95 5.57 -19.16
N SER A 417 -6.57 4.55 -19.95
CA SER A 417 -6.54 4.66 -21.41
C SER A 417 -7.92 4.84 -22.06
N ARG A 418 -9.00 4.51 -21.34
CA ARG A 418 -10.39 4.58 -21.83
C ARG A 418 -11.17 5.75 -21.24
N TYR A 419 -11.03 6.03 -19.94
CA TYR A 419 -11.84 7.03 -19.24
C TYR A 419 -11.06 8.30 -18.85
N HIS A 420 -9.73 8.25 -18.86
CA HIS A 420 -8.83 9.36 -18.50
C HIS A 420 -9.16 10.00 -17.15
N PHE A 421 -8.91 9.27 -16.05
CA PHE A 421 -9.19 9.74 -14.69
C PHE A 421 -7.94 10.19 -13.93
N VAL A 422 -6.75 9.80 -14.38
CA VAL A 422 -5.53 10.21 -13.71
C VAL A 422 -5.19 11.65 -14.08
N MET A 423 -5.05 12.50 -13.06
CA MET A 423 -4.62 13.89 -13.22
C MET A 423 -3.09 13.92 -13.19
N ASN A 424 -2.47 14.31 -14.30
CA ASN A 424 -1.02 14.45 -14.43
C ASN A 424 -0.46 15.63 -13.65
#